data_AF-A0A2V3W9J9-F1
#
_entry.id   AF-A0A2V3W9J9-F1
#
_cell.length_a   1.000
_cell.length_b   1.000
_cell.length_c   1.000
_cell.angle_alpha   90.00
_cell.angle_beta   90.00
_cell.angle_gamma   90.00
#
_symmetry.space_group_name_H-M   'P 1'
#
loop_
_entity.id
_entity.type
_entity.pdbx_description
1 polymer ?
#
loop_
_entity_poly.entity_id
_entity_poly.type
_entity_poly.pdbx_seq_one_letter_code
_entity_poly.pdbx_strand_id
1 'polypeptide(L)'
;MNGFVAGYYRFAVWVTRFAYLNILWVLFSLFGLVFFGLLPATSAMFAVVRKWINGETDIPIFQTFWKSYRKEFIKINLLGYLIILIGYLLTIEFQILRTQEHIAYFFASFGVIGLFFIYFIVLLYFFPIFVHFNLKPFQYVKWSLVIGVSHPILTIFLLGVVLALLYFTFMTIPALLFFFGGSITAYILMWGASQTFSKYEEQQAS
;
A
#
# COMPACT_ATOMS: atom_id res chain seq x y z
N MET A 1 16.75 33.52 15.64
CA MET A 1 17.43 32.20 15.74
C MET A 1 16.49 31.02 16.03
N ASN A 2 15.16 31.19 16.07
CA ASN A 2 14.23 30.13 16.50
C ASN A 2 13.62 29.29 15.35
N GLY A 3 13.65 29.77 14.10
CA GLY A 3 13.05 29.06 12.96
C GLY A 3 13.82 27.81 12.52
N PHE A 4 15.16 27.91 12.45
CA PHE A 4 16.02 26.80 12.00
C PHE A 4 15.99 25.61 12.98
N VAL A 5 16.12 25.89 14.28
CA VAL A 5 16.06 24.86 15.35
C VAL A 5 14.70 24.19 15.39
N ALA A 6 13.60 24.96 15.25
CA ALA A 6 12.26 24.40 15.19
C ALA A 6 12.04 23.53 13.93
N GLY A 7 12.58 23.94 12.78
CA GLY A 7 12.54 23.15 11.55
C GLY A 7 13.30 21.82 11.68
N TYR A 8 14.52 21.86 12.20
CA TYR A 8 15.32 20.68 12.47
C TYR A 8 14.63 19.71 13.44
N TYR A 9 14.08 20.23 14.53
CA TYR A 9 13.35 19.43 15.50
C TYR A 9 12.14 18.72 14.86
N ARG A 10 11.33 19.44 14.07
CA ARG A 10 10.19 18.85 13.37
C ARG A 10 10.62 17.74 12.41
N PHE A 11 11.69 17.97 11.65
CA PHE A 11 12.24 16.96 10.75
C PHE A 11 12.67 15.69 11.52
N ALA A 12 13.45 15.86 12.59
CA ALA A 12 13.92 14.75 13.42
C ALA A 12 12.75 13.96 14.04
N VAL A 13 11.69 14.65 14.49
CA VAL A 13 10.46 14.02 14.99
C VAL A 13 9.82 13.16 13.91
N TRP A 14 9.67 13.67 12.68
CA TRP A 14 9.08 12.91 11.58
C TRP A 14 9.92 11.70 11.19
N VAL A 15 11.25 11.84 11.10
CA VAL A 15 12.16 10.71 10.86
C VAL A 15 11.97 9.63 11.94
N THR A 16 11.89 10.04 13.21
CA THR A 16 11.66 9.09 14.32
C THR A 16 10.29 8.43 14.23
N ARG A 17 9.24 9.16 13.86
CA ARG A 17 7.87 8.63 13.69
C ARG A 17 7.82 7.57 12.58
N PHE A 18 8.45 7.84 11.43
CA PHE A 18 8.53 6.88 10.33
C PHE A 18 9.31 5.62 10.72
N ALA A 19 10.49 5.79 11.31
CA ALA A 19 11.29 4.66 11.79
C ALA A 19 10.53 3.81 12.81
N TYR A 20 9.89 4.46 13.80
CA TYR A 20 9.11 3.79 14.82
C TYR A 20 7.94 3.00 14.22
N LEU A 21 7.20 3.60 13.28
CA LEU A 21 6.10 2.92 12.60
C LEU A 21 6.59 1.71 11.79
N ASN A 22 7.74 1.82 11.11
CA ASN A 22 8.30 0.72 10.35
C ASN A 22 8.77 -0.43 11.25
N ILE A 23 9.38 -0.11 12.40
CA ILE A 23 9.75 -1.11 13.41
C ILE A 23 8.52 -1.86 13.90
N LEU A 24 7.41 -1.17 14.21
CA LEU A 24 6.16 -1.82 14.57
C LEU A 24 5.67 -2.74 13.46
N TRP A 25 5.71 -2.29 12.21
CA TRP A 25 5.31 -3.12 11.08
C TRP A 25 6.15 -4.39 10.94
N VAL A 26 7.47 -4.31 11.07
CA VAL A 26 8.35 -5.49 11.05
C VAL A 26 8.02 -6.43 12.22
N LEU A 27 7.97 -5.92 13.45
CA LEU A 27 7.72 -6.72 14.65
C LEU A 27 6.37 -7.43 14.58
N PHE A 28 5.29 -6.72 14.25
CA PHE A 28 3.96 -7.31 14.18
C PHE A 28 3.79 -8.26 12.98
N SER A 29 4.49 -8.01 11.87
CA SER A 29 4.56 -8.98 10.79
C SER A 29 5.19 -10.29 11.27
N LEU A 30 6.32 -10.22 11.98
CA LEU A 30 7.00 -11.39 12.53
C LEU A 30 6.17 -12.10 13.62
N PHE A 31 5.52 -11.36 14.52
CA PHE A 31 4.65 -11.94 15.57
C PHE A 31 3.49 -12.74 15.00
N GLY A 32 2.92 -12.31 13.86
CA GLY A 32 1.87 -13.07 13.15
C GLY A 32 2.41 -14.21 12.28
N LEU A 33 3.60 -14.75 12.57
CA LEU A 33 4.30 -15.77 11.79
C LEU A 33 4.55 -15.36 10.32
N VAL A 34 4.68 -14.05 10.06
CA VAL A 34 4.76 -13.42 8.73
C VAL A 34 3.48 -13.61 7.91
N PHE A 35 3.03 -14.84 7.71
CA PHE A 35 1.87 -15.20 6.92
C PHE A 35 0.61 -14.48 7.39
N PHE A 36 0.24 -14.62 8.67
CA PHE A 36 -0.96 -13.97 9.22
C PHE A 36 -0.72 -12.53 9.70
N GLY A 37 0.54 -12.12 9.86
CA GLY A 37 0.91 -10.82 10.43
C GLY A 37 1.12 -9.70 9.41
N LEU A 38 1.61 -10.03 8.21
CA LEU A 38 2.05 -9.04 7.22
C LEU A 38 0.91 -8.13 6.74
N LEU A 39 -0.22 -8.74 6.37
CA LEU A 39 -1.40 -8.02 5.88
C LEU A 39 -2.01 -7.09 6.96
N PRO A 40 -2.28 -7.56 8.20
CA PRO A 40 -2.78 -6.69 9.26
C PRO A 40 -1.76 -5.64 9.70
N ALA A 41 -0.46 -5.95 9.74
CA ALA A 41 0.58 -4.97 10.03
C ALA A 41 0.59 -3.85 8.97
N THR A 42 0.48 -4.21 7.69
CA THR A 42 0.42 -3.24 6.59
C THR A 42 -0.83 -2.37 6.71
N SER A 43 -2.02 -2.95 6.92
CA SER A 43 -3.23 -2.15 7.12
C SER A 43 -3.14 -1.23 8.34
N ALA A 44 -2.54 -1.68 9.45
CA ALA A 44 -2.34 -0.85 10.65
C ALA A 44 -1.37 0.30 10.40
N MET A 45 -0.30 0.08 9.62
CA MET A 45 0.61 1.13 9.18
C MET A 45 -0.13 2.18 8.35
N PHE A 46 -0.92 1.76 7.36
CA PHE A 46 -1.75 2.66 6.56
C PHE A 46 -2.78 3.42 7.41
N ALA A 47 -3.33 2.81 8.47
CA ALA A 47 -4.26 3.48 9.38
C ALA A 47 -3.60 4.61 10.20
N VAL A 48 -2.35 4.41 10.65
CA VAL A 48 -1.55 5.45 11.30
C VAL A 48 -1.22 6.58 10.31
N VAL A 49 -0.74 6.23 9.12
CA VAL A 49 -0.39 7.18 8.06
C VAL A 49 -1.61 7.99 7.60
N ARG A 50 -2.79 7.37 7.50
CA ARG A 50 -4.05 8.07 7.18
C ARG A 50 -4.31 9.20 8.17
N LYS A 51 -4.17 8.95 9.47
CA LYS A 51 -4.36 9.97 10.51
C LYS A 51 -3.37 11.12 10.36
N TRP A 52 -2.10 10.81 10.07
CA TRP A 52 -1.09 11.84 9.82
C TRP A 52 -1.44 12.74 8.62
N ILE A 53 -1.89 12.15 7.52
CA ILE A 53 -2.31 12.90 6.33
C ILE A 53 -3.56 13.75 6.61
N ASN A 54 -4.46 13.26 7.47
CA ASN A 54 -5.64 14.00 7.92
C ASN A 54 -5.32 15.10 8.96
N GLY A 55 -4.04 15.33 9.28
CA GLY A 55 -3.60 16.37 10.22
C GLY A 55 -3.54 15.94 11.70
N GLU A 56 -3.95 14.71 12.03
CA GLU A 56 -3.86 14.14 13.38
C GLU A 56 -2.44 13.63 13.67
N THR A 57 -1.47 14.53 13.82
CA THR A 57 -0.04 14.13 13.91
C THR A 57 0.41 13.72 15.31
N ASP A 58 -0.31 14.13 16.37
CA ASP A 58 0.05 13.85 17.78
C ASP A 58 -0.68 12.63 18.35
N ILE A 59 -0.97 11.66 17.49
CA ILE A 59 -1.63 10.41 17.87
C ILE A 59 -0.68 9.45 18.60
N PRO A 60 -1.17 8.63 19.54
CA PRO A 60 -0.40 7.54 20.11
C PRO A 60 -0.20 6.43 19.06
N ILE A 61 0.96 6.43 18.40
CA ILE A 61 1.26 5.56 17.25
C ILE A 61 1.02 4.09 17.57
N PHE A 62 1.59 3.58 18.68
CA PHE A 62 1.44 2.17 19.07
C PHE A 62 -0.01 1.78 19.32
N GLN A 63 -0.76 2.59 20.09
CA GLN A 63 -2.15 2.28 20.41
C GLN A 63 -3.02 2.29 19.16
N THR A 64 -2.79 3.26 18.27
CA THR A 64 -3.48 3.36 16.99
C THR A 64 -3.19 2.14 16.11
N PHE A 65 -1.91 1.80 15.97
CA PHE A 65 -1.45 0.63 15.22
C PHE A 65 -2.06 -0.65 15.77
N TRP A 66 -1.91 -0.91 17.07
CA TRP A 66 -2.39 -2.13 17.73
C TRP A 66 -3.91 -2.28 17.67
N LYS A 67 -4.65 -1.18 17.87
CA LYS A 67 -6.11 -1.15 17.73
C LYS A 67 -6.51 -1.54 16.32
N SER A 68 -5.88 -0.98 15.29
CA SER A 68 -6.19 -1.31 13.91
C SER A 68 -5.79 -2.74 13.55
N TYR A 69 -4.61 -3.18 13.99
CA TYR A 69 -4.07 -4.52 13.74
C TYR A 69 -5.04 -5.60 14.22
N ARG A 70 -5.52 -5.50 15.47
CA ARG A 70 -6.45 -6.48 16.03
C ARG A 70 -7.85 -6.39 15.42
N LYS A 71 -8.36 -5.17 15.23
CA LYS A 71 -9.73 -4.95 14.74
C LYS A 71 -9.91 -5.53 13.33
N GLU A 72 -8.95 -5.30 12.45
CA GLU A 72 -9.08 -5.67 11.04
C GLU A 72 -8.43 -7.02 10.71
N PHE A 73 -7.84 -7.73 11.69
CA PHE A 73 -7.00 -8.92 11.51
C PHE A 73 -7.60 -9.97 10.58
N ILE A 74 -8.84 -10.38 10.83
CA ILE A 74 -9.50 -11.43 10.03
C ILE A 74 -9.90 -10.90 8.66
N LYS A 75 -10.49 -9.70 8.61
CA LYS A 75 -11.00 -9.10 7.38
C LYS A 75 -9.89 -8.87 6.36
N ILE A 76 -8.76 -8.30 6.79
CA ILE A 76 -7.63 -7.99 5.90
C ILE A 76 -6.89 -9.24 5.45
N ASN A 77 -6.74 -10.24 6.31
CA ASN A 77 -6.13 -11.51 5.93
C ASN A 77 -6.95 -12.22 4.84
N LEU A 78 -8.27 -12.32 5.03
CA LEU A 78 -9.15 -12.94 4.04
C LEU A 78 -9.09 -12.24 2.67
N LEU A 79 -9.18 -10.90 2.68
CA LEU A 79 -9.12 -10.11 1.44
C LEU A 79 -7.72 -10.15 0.80
N GLY A 80 -6.67 -10.02 1.61
CA GLY A 80 -5.30 -10.02 1.11
C GLY A 80 -4.90 -11.37 0.54
N TYR A 81 -5.31 -12.49 1.13
CA TYR A 81 -5.07 -13.82 0.55
C TYR A 81 -5.82 -14.01 -0.76
N LEU A 82 -7.03 -13.48 -0.91
CA LEU A 82 -7.74 -13.50 -2.18
C LEU A 82 -6.97 -12.72 -3.26
N ILE A 83 -6.43 -11.54 -2.92
CA ILE A 83 -5.60 -10.74 -3.83
C ILE A 83 -4.31 -11.49 -4.18
N ILE A 84 -3.62 -12.06 -3.20
CA ILE A 84 -2.40 -12.86 -3.41
C ILE A 84 -2.68 -14.07 -4.31
N LEU A 85 -3.81 -14.77 -4.10
CA LEU A 85 -4.22 -15.90 -4.92
C LEU A 85 -4.42 -15.49 -6.39
N ILE A 86 -5.06 -14.33 -6.64
CA ILE A 86 -5.23 -13.79 -8.00
C ILE A 86 -3.86 -13.54 -8.64
N GLY A 87 -2.95 -12.86 -7.93
CA GLY A 87 -1.58 -12.60 -8.44
C GLY A 87 -0.79 -13.88 -8.71
N TYR A 88 -0.96 -14.90 -7.85
CA TYR A 88 -0.34 -16.22 -8.03
C TYR A 88 -0.88 -16.94 -9.27
N LEU A 89 -2.20 -16.96 -9.47
CA LEU A 89 -2.82 -17.55 -10.66
C LEU A 89 -2.37 -16.86 -11.95
N LEU A 90 -2.30 -15.53 -11.97
CA LEU A 90 -1.78 -14.77 -13.12
C LEU A 90 -0.32 -15.13 -13.44
N THR A 91 0.49 -15.39 -12.41
CA THR A 91 1.89 -15.81 -12.58
C THR A 91 1.99 -17.19 -13.19
N ILE A 92 1.19 -18.15 -12.72
CA ILE A 92 1.12 -19.49 -13.31
C ILE A 92 0.66 -19.41 -14.76
N GLU A 93 -0.40 -18.67 -15.03
CA GLU A 93 -0.95 -18.53 -16.38
C GLU A 93 0.09 -17.96 -17.35
N PHE A 94 0.80 -16.90 -16.95
CA PHE A 94 1.88 -16.32 -17.73
C PHE A 94 3.01 -17.32 -18.00
N GLN A 95 3.43 -18.08 -16.98
CA GLN A 95 4.46 -19.11 -17.14
C GLN A 95 4.02 -20.20 -18.11
N ILE A 96 2.80 -20.73 -17.97
CA ILE A 96 2.25 -21.75 -18.86
C ILE A 96 2.26 -21.25 -20.31
N LEU A 97 1.72 -20.05 -20.57
CA LEU A 97 1.69 -19.48 -21.93
C LEU A 97 3.09 -19.32 -22.54
N ARG A 98 4.09 -18.97 -21.73
CA ARG A 98 5.48 -18.77 -22.19
C ARG A 98 6.26 -20.07 -22.39
N THR A 99 5.75 -21.21 -21.93
CA THR A 99 6.34 -22.54 -22.18
C THR A 99 5.83 -23.21 -23.45
N GLN A 100 4.78 -22.66 -24.09
CA GLN A 100 4.22 -23.22 -25.32
C GLN A 100 4.96 -22.70 -26.56
N GLU A 101 5.13 -23.56 -27.56
CA GLU A 101 5.85 -23.21 -28.80
C GLU A 101 4.96 -22.48 -29.82
N HIS A 102 3.65 -22.70 -29.81
CA HIS A 102 2.76 -22.06 -30.78
C HIS A 102 2.65 -20.55 -30.57
N ILE A 103 2.79 -19.79 -31.66
CA ILE A 103 2.77 -18.32 -31.67
C ILE A 103 1.49 -17.70 -31.07
N ALA A 104 0.37 -18.42 -31.12
CA ALA A 104 -0.88 -17.98 -30.49
C ALA A 104 -0.73 -17.73 -28.98
N TYR A 105 0.04 -18.57 -28.28
CA TYR A 105 0.29 -18.41 -26.84
C TYR A 105 1.22 -17.22 -26.53
N PHE A 106 2.14 -16.90 -27.44
CA PHE A 106 2.93 -15.67 -27.36
C PHE A 106 2.01 -14.44 -27.39
N PHE A 107 1.04 -14.39 -28.32
CA PHE A 107 0.08 -13.29 -28.36
C PHE A 107 -0.85 -13.25 -27.14
N ALA A 108 -1.32 -14.40 -26.67
CA ALA A 108 -2.13 -14.50 -25.44
C ALA A 108 -1.40 -13.95 -24.21
N SER A 109 -0.07 -14.08 -24.15
CA SER A 109 0.73 -13.56 -23.02
C SER A 109 0.63 -12.04 -22.86
N PHE A 110 0.39 -11.27 -23.93
CA PHE A 110 0.13 -9.83 -23.83
C PHE A 110 -1.18 -9.52 -23.09
N GLY A 111 -2.20 -10.38 -23.23
CA GLY A 111 -3.43 -10.27 -22.45
C GLY A 111 -3.19 -10.41 -20.95
N VAL A 112 -2.38 -11.40 -20.57
CA VAL A 112 -2.00 -11.62 -19.16
C VAL A 112 -1.14 -10.48 -18.62
N ILE A 113 -0.24 -9.91 -19.44
CA ILE A 113 0.50 -8.68 -19.08
C ILE A 113 -0.48 -7.53 -18.79
N GLY A 114 -1.53 -7.35 -19.61
CA GLY A 114 -2.61 -6.40 -19.34
C GLY A 114 -3.30 -6.63 -17.99
N LEU A 115 -3.57 -7.89 -17.64
CA LEU A 115 -4.13 -8.25 -16.33
C LEU A 115 -3.17 -7.96 -15.18
N PHE A 116 -1.86 -8.14 -15.36
CA PHE A 116 -0.88 -7.71 -14.38
C PHE A 116 -0.91 -6.20 -14.14
N PHE A 117 -1.05 -5.38 -15.19
CA PHE A 117 -1.20 -3.93 -15.00
C PHE A 117 -2.43 -3.60 -14.16
N ILE A 118 -3.57 -4.20 -14.46
CA ILE A 118 -4.81 -4.05 -13.67
C ILE A 118 -4.59 -4.48 -12.22
N TYR A 119 -3.92 -5.62 -12.01
CA TYR A 119 -3.57 -6.12 -10.68
C TYR A 119 -2.66 -5.17 -9.90
N PHE A 120 -1.64 -4.58 -10.52
CA PHE A 120 -0.78 -3.59 -9.87
C PHE A 120 -1.55 -2.32 -9.47
N ILE A 121 -2.50 -1.87 -10.29
CA ILE A 121 -3.39 -0.76 -9.92
C ILE A 121 -4.17 -1.11 -8.65
N VAL A 122 -4.71 -2.32 -8.55
CA VAL A 122 -5.39 -2.77 -7.32
C VAL A 122 -4.44 -2.68 -6.13
N LEU A 123 -3.22 -3.21 -6.24
CA LEU A 123 -2.26 -3.20 -5.14
C LEU A 123 -1.91 -1.78 -4.64
N LEU A 124 -1.73 -0.83 -5.56
CA LEU A 124 -1.40 0.56 -5.22
C LEU A 124 -2.48 1.24 -4.36
N TYR A 125 -3.75 0.98 -4.68
CA TYR A 125 -4.89 1.67 -4.06
C TYR A 125 -5.61 0.83 -2.99
N PHE A 126 -5.36 -0.47 -2.90
CA PHE A 126 -6.09 -1.37 -2.00
C PHE A 126 -5.97 -0.96 -0.53
N PHE A 127 -4.75 -0.81 0.00
CA PHE A 127 -4.56 -0.47 1.40
C PHE A 127 -5.07 0.94 1.75
N PRO A 128 -4.79 2.01 0.98
CA PRO A 128 -5.39 3.32 1.21
C PRO A 128 -6.91 3.28 1.30
N ILE A 129 -7.57 2.60 0.36
CA ILE A 129 -9.03 2.48 0.34
C ILE A 129 -9.51 1.62 1.51
N PHE A 130 -8.81 0.53 1.81
CA PHE A 130 -9.16 -0.38 2.91
C PHE A 130 -9.22 0.33 4.26
N VAL A 131 -8.23 1.17 4.57
CA VAL A 131 -8.17 1.89 5.85
C VAL A 131 -9.03 3.14 5.87
N HIS A 132 -9.39 3.67 4.68
CA HIS A 132 -10.17 4.88 4.58
C HIS A 132 -11.68 4.61 4.62
N PHE A 133 -12.15 3.63 3.85
CA PHE A 133 -13.56 3.32 3.66
C PHE A 133 -13.99 2.01 4.34
N ASN A 134 -15.24 1.97 4.82
CA ASN A 134 -15.86 0.75 5.35
C ASN A 134 -16.77 0.10 4.30
N LEU A 135 -16.17 -0.69 3.41
CA LEU A 135 -16.86 -1.26 2.25
C LEU A 135 -17.11 -2.77 2.41
N LYS A 136 -17.99 -3.29 1.55
CA LYS A 136 -18.16 -4.74 1.35
C LYS A 136 -16.93 -5.32 0.63
N PRO A 137 -16.58 -6.60 0.85
CA PRO A 137 -15.38 -7.25 0.28
C PRO A 137 -15.09 -6.94 -1.20
N PHE A 138 -16.06 -7.16 -2.10
CA PHE A 138 -15.88 -6.94 -3.54
C PHE A 138 -15.69 -5.47 -3.92
N GLN A 139 -16.22 -4.55 -3.11
CA GLN A 139 -16.12 -3.12 -3.38
C GLN A 139 -14.70 -2.60 -3.21
N TYR A 140 -13.86 -3.21 -2.38
CA TYR A 140 -12.46 -2.78 -2.24
C TYR A 140 -11.71 -2.92 -3.57
N VAL A 141 -11.80 -4.09 -4.21
CA VAL A 141 -11.16 -4.33 -5.53
C VAL A 141 -11.76 -3.42 -6.60
N LYS A 142 -13.10 -3.32 -6.64
CA LYS A 142 -13.80 -2.45 -7.60
C LYS A 142 -13.33 -1.00 -7.49
N TRP A 143 -13.31 -0.44 -6.28
CA TRP A 143 -12.95 0.96 -6.08
C TRP A 143 -11.46 1.22 -6.29
N SER A 144 -10.57 0.27 -5.96
CA SER A 144 -9.15 0.40 -6.32
C SER A 144 -8.95 0.54 -7.83
N LEU A 145 -9.69 -0.25 -8.63
CA LEU A 145 -9.67 -0.12 -10.08
C LEU A 145 -10.30 1.18 -10.58
N VAL A 146 -11.49 1.52 -10.08
CA VAL A 146 -12.18 2.76 -10.49
C VAL A 146 -11.30 3.96 -10.24
N ILE A 147 -10.72 4.11 -9.04
CA ILE A 147 -9.88 5.26 -8.71
C ILE A 147 -8.62 5.28 -9.59
N GLY A 148 -7.93 4.15 -9.72
CA GLY A 148 -6.68 4.09 -10.47
C GLY A 148 -6.84 4.32 -11.98
N VAL A 149 -7.93 3.83 -12.58
CA VAL A 149 -8.25 4.07 -13.99
C VAL A 149 -8.80 5.48 -14.22
N SER A 150 -9.56 6.03 -13.26
CA SER A 150 -10.09 7.40 -13.38
C SER A 150 -9.01 8.47 -13.25
N HIS A 151 -7.88 8.15 -12.60
CA HIS A 151 -6.78 9.09 -12.37
C HIS A 151 -5.44 8.53 -12.90
N PRO A 152 -5.30 8.27 -14.21
CA PRO A 152 -4.15 7.55 -14.77
C PRO A 152 -2.82 8.30 -14.55
N ILE A 153 -2.83 9.63 -14.59
CA ILE A 153 -1.64 10.46 -14.34
C ILE A 153 -1.14 10.26 -12.90
N LEU A 154 -2.06 10.25 -11.92
CA LEU A 154 -1.72 10.00 -10.53
C LEU A 154 -1.22 8.57 -10.33
N THR A 155 -1.86 7.59 -10.96
CA THR A 155 -1.45 6.18 -10.90
C THR A 155 -0.02 5.98 -11.42
N ILE A 156 0.29 6.54 -12.59
CA ILE A 156 1.64 6.48 -13.18
C ILE A 156 2.65 7.21 -12.30
N PHE A 157 2.28 8.38 -11.76
CA PHE A 157 3.13 9.13 -10.83
C PHE A 157 3.45 8.32 -9.57
N LEU A 158 2.44 7.73 -8.91
CA LEU A 158 2.64 6.94 -7.71
C LEU A 158 3.48 5.69 -7.98
N LEU A 159 3.21 4.98 -9.07
CA LEU A 159 3.99 3.82 -9.48
C LEU A 159 5.46 4.22 -9.72
N GLY A 160 5.68 5.28 -10.51
CA GLY A 160 7.02 5.77 -10.83
C GLY A 160 7.79 6.21 -9.59
N VAL A 161 7.18 6.99 -8.70
CA VAL A 161 7.80 7.46 -7.46
C VAL A 161 8.14 6.29 -6.53
N VAL A 162 7.21 5.35 -6.31
CA VAL A 162 7.45 4.20 -5.44
C VAL A 162 8.55 3.31 -6.01
N LEU A 163 8.51 2.98 -7.30
CA LEU A 163 9.54 2.16 -7.94
C LEU A 163 10.91 2.85 -7.92
N ALA A 164 10.97 4.14 -8.27
CA ALA A 164 12.21 4.90 -8.25
C ALA A 164 12.79 4.96 -6.82
N LEU A 165 11.97 5.28 -5.83
CA LEU A 165 12.40 5.34 -4.43
C LEU A 165 12.95 4.00 -3.96
N LEU A 166 12.24 2.90 -4.22
CA LEU A 166 12.69 1.57 -3.82
C LEU A 166 13.99 1.17 -4.55
N TYR A 167 14.06 1.41 -5.86
CA TYR A 167 15.24 1.11 -6.67
C TYR A 167 16.48 1.91 -6.23
N PHE A 168 16.38 3.24 -6.12
CA PHE A 168 17.50 4.07 -5.71
C PHE A 168 17.96 3.77 -4.29
N THR A 169 17.03 3.51 -3.36
CA THR A 169 17.38 3.15 -1.98
C THR A 169 18.10 1.80 -1.95
N PHE A 170 17.61 0.80 -2.70
CA PHE A 170 18.26 -0.51 -2.79
C PHE A 170 19.68 -0.41 -3.36
N MET A 171 19.90 0.42 -4.37
CA MET A 171 21.22 0.54 -5.00
C MET A 171 22.23 1.37 -4.19
N THR A 172 21.76 2.22 -3.26
CA THR A 172 22.62 3.10 -2.46
C THR A 172 22.84 2.59 -1.04
N ILE A 173 21.77 2.48 -0.25
CA ILE A 173 21.80 2.05 1.15
C ILE A 173 20.59 1.12 1.40
N PRO A 174 20.71 -0.18 1.07
CA PRO A 174 19.62 -1.14 1.25
C PRO A 174 19.02 -1.15 2.65
N ALA A 175 19.85 -0.89 3.68
CA ALA A 175 19.42 -0.85 5.07
C ALA A 175 18.28 0.18 5.33
N LEU A 176 18.20 1.27 4.56
CA LEU A 176 17.11 2.24 4.69
C LEU A 176 15.74 1.65 4.35
N LEU A 177 15.67 0.63 3.49
CA LEU A 177 14.41 -0.06 3.21
C LEU A 177 13.89 -0.79 4.45
N PHE A 178 14.78 -1.35 5.27
CA PHE A 178 14.41 -2.00 6.52
C PHE A 178 13.91 -1.00 7.57
N PHE A 179 14.49 0.20 7.64
CA PHE A 179 14.10 1.21 8.63
C PHE A 179 12.93 2.08 8.19
N PHE A 180 12.74 2.31 6.89
CA PHE A 180 11.79 3.30 6.39
C PHE A 180 10.93 2.83 5.23
N GLY A 181 11.33 1.77 4.51
CA GLY A 181 10.75 1.39 3.21
C GLY A 181 9.23 1.26 3.25
N GLY A 182 8.70 0.43 4.16
CA GLY A 182 7.24 0.27 4.31
C GLY A 182 6.54 1.58 4.66
N SER A 183 7.03 2.28 5.68
CA SER A 183 6.39 3.49 6.21
C SER A 183 6.35 4.66 5.21
N ILE A 184 7.42 4.87 4.44
CA ILE A 184 7.50 5.92 3.42
C ILE A 184 6.64 5.54 2.20
N THR A 185 6.70 4.28 1.76
CA THR A 185 5.83 3.80 0.68
C THR A 185 4.35 3.96 1.06
N ALA A 186 3.97 3.57 2.28
CA ALA A 186 2.61 3.75 2.78
C ALA A 186 2.19 5.23 2.79
N TYR A 187 3.08 6.14 3.20
CA TYR A 187 2.83 7.57 3.17
C TYR A 187 2.58 8.10 1.76
N ILE A 188 3.44 7.76 0.80
CA ILE A 188 3.29 8.21 -0.60
C ILE A 188 1.99 7.70 -1.20
N LEU A 189 1.69 6.40 -1.04
CA LEU A 189 0.48 5.79 -1.59
C LEU A 189 -0.79 6.35 -0.94
N MET A 190 -0.80 6.47 0.39
CA MET A 190 -1.93 7.02 1.12
C MET A 190 -2.17 8.49 0.77
N TRP A 191 -1.11 9.29 0.68
CA TRP A 191 -1.19 10.72 0.33
C TRP A 191 -1.74 10.91 -1.09
N GLY A 192 -1.27 10.10 -2.05
CA GLY A 192 -1.76 10.17 -3.43
C GLY A 192 -3.23 9.76 -3.52
N ALA A 193 -3.58 8.61 -2.94
CA ALA A 193 -4.95 8.13 -2.93
C ALA A 193 -5.91 9.12 -2.24
N SER A 194 -5.49 9.74 -1.13
CA SER A 194 -6.33 10.67 -0.38
C SER A 194 -6.74 11.92 -1.15
N GLN A 195 -5.95 12.33 -2.15
CA GLN A 195 -6.35 13.46 -3.04
C GLN A 195 -7.61 13.15 -3.85
N THR A 196 -7.98 11.87 -3.99
CA THR A 196 -9.15 11.44 -4.76
C THR A 196 -10.38 11.19 -3.90
N PHE A 197 -10.23 11.01 -2.59
CA PHE A 197 -11.28 10.45 -1.73
C PHE A 197 -12.51 11.36 -1.59
N SER A 198 -12.33 12.68 -1.46
CA SER A 198 -13.44 13.63 -1.31
C SER A 198 -14.48 13.51 -2.42
N LYS A 199 -14.03 13.30 -3.67
CA LYS A 199 -14.89 13.09 -4.84
C LYS A 199 -15.77 11.84 -4.77
N TYR A 200 -15.32 10.80 -4.07
CA TYR A 200 -15.99 9.51 -4.00
C TYR A 200 -16.74 9.29 -2.68
N GLU A 201 -16.48 10.08 -1.64
CA GLU A 201 -17.28 10.13 -0.42
C GLU A 201 -18.70 10.64 -0.71
N GLU A 202 -18.83 11.68 -1.55
CA GLU A 202 -20.13 12.25 -1.94
C GLU A 202 -21.01 11.25 -2.74
N GLN A 203 -20.38 10.41 -3.56
CA GLN A 203 -21.06 9.36 -4.34
C GLN A 203 -21.50 8.14 -3.51
N GLN A 204 -20.97 7.97 -2.29
CA GLN A 204 -21.37 6.90 -1.38
C GLN A 204 -22.47 7.33 -0.40
N ALA A 205 -22.64 8.64 -0.18
CA ALA A 205 -23.69 9.21 0.67
C ALA A 205 -25.02 9.44 -0.07
N SER A 206 -25.04 9.27 -1.40
CA SER A 206 -26.22 9.35 -2.28
C SER A 206 -26.77 7.97 -2.64
#